data_AF-A0A835LRP4-F1
#
_entry.id   AF-A0A835LRP4-F1
#
_cell.length_a   1.000
_cell.length_b   1.000
_cell.length_c   1.000
_cell.angle_alpha   90.00
_cell.angle_beta   90.00
_cell.angle_gamma   90.00
#
_symmetry.space_group_name_H-M   'P 1'
#
loop_
_entity.id
_entity.type
_entity.pdbx_description
1 polymer ?
#
loop_
_entity_poly.entity_id
_entity_poly.type
_entity_poly.pdbx_seq_one_letter_code
_entity_poly.pdbx_strand_id
1 'polypeptide(L)'
;MIVLVQSSELVLVLTVQQVLNLFDVKRNGVIESGEFIRSLGIFHPNAPLEEKVAFAFRLYDLTQTGLIEREELKEMVLALLIESDLALTEEVVETIVDKTFTDADSKL
;
A
#
# COMPACT_ATOMS: atom_id res chain seq x y z
N MET A 1 20.14 -2.28 -11.82
CA MET A 1 20.61 -2.18 -10.42
C MET A 1 20.20 -0.81 -9.90
N ILE A 2 18.92 -0.67 -9.55
CA ILE A 2 18.40 0.46 -8.77
C ILE A 2 18.13 -0.13 -7.39
N VAL A 3 18.78 0.48 -6.42
CA VAL A 3 18.90 0.07 -5.04
C VAL A 3 17.57 0.38 -4.34
N LEU A 4 16.60 -0.53 -4.43
CA LEU A 4 15.38 -0.53 -3.60
C LEU A 4 15.30 -1.81 -2.74
N VAL A 5 16.47 -2.38 -2.43
CA VAL A 5 16.63 -3.44 -1.44
C VAL A 5 17.73 -2.99 -0.51
N GLN A 6 17.46 -2.02 0.37
CA GLN A 6 18.13 -1.99 1.67
C GLN A 6 17.19 -1.37 2.71
N SER A 7 16.97 -2.16 3.76
CA SER A 7 16.26 -1.85 5.00
C SER A 7 14.74 -1.87 4.91
N SER A 8 14.22 -3.10 4.98
CA SER A 8 13.02 -3.52 5.72
C SER A 8 11.88 -2.50 5.88
N GLU A 9 10.69 -2.84 5.34
CA GLU A 9 9.34 -2.26 5.56
C GLU A 9 8.60 -1.68 4.33
N LEU A 10 8.75 -2.26 3.14
CA LEU A 10 7.69 -2.19 2.13
C LEU A 10 7.46 -3.60 1.58
N VAL A 11 6.80 -4.42 2.41
CA VAL A 11 6.40 -5.78 2.04
C VAL A 11 5.44 -5.69 0.85
N LEU A 12 5.70 -6.55 -0.13
CA LEU A 12 5.24 -6.49 -1.51
C LEU A 12 3.86 -7.14 -1.64
N VAL A 13 2.83 -6.49 -1.12
CA VAL A 13 1.43 -6.77 -1.48
C VAL A 13 0.99 -5.82 -2.60
N LEU A 14 1.83 -5.64 -3.61
CA LEU A 14 1.55 -4.72 -4.70
C LEU A 14 1.22 -5.52 -5.95
N THR A 15 -0.05 -5.50 -6.34
CA THR A 15 -0.34 -5.81 -7.73
C THR A 15 0.21 -4.68 -8.58
N VAL A 16 0.88 -5.02 -9.68
CA VAL A 16 1.34 -4.02 -10.67
C VAL A 16 0.17 -3.12 -11.10
N GLN A 17 -1.05 -3.66 -11.13
CA GLN A 17 -2.27 -2.91 -11.44
C GLN A 17 -2.55 -1.76 -10.45
N GLN A 18 -2.41 -1.98 -9.14
CA GLN A 18 -2.60 -0.91 -8.14
C GLN A 18 -1.58 0.22 -8.30
N VAL A 19 -0.31 -0.13 -8.53
CA VAL A 19 0.75 0.86 -8.76
C VAL A 19 0.47 1.66 -10.03
N LEU A 20 0.05 1.00 -11.12
CA LEU A 20 -0.30 1.67 -12.37
C LEU A 20 -1.54 2.56 -12.23
N ASN A 21 -2.54 2.15 -11.45
CA ASN A 21 -3.71 2.97 -11.14
C ASN A 21 -3.34 4.25 -10.38
N LEU A 22 -2.34 4.19 -9.48
CA LEU A 22 -1.82 5.40 -8.83
C LEU A 22 -1.04 6.30 -9.77
N PHE A 23 -0.42 5.73 -10.80
CA PHE A 23 0.30 6.50 -11.79
C PHE A 23 -0.68 7.23 -12.72
N ASP A 24 -1.83 6.64 -13.06
CA ASP A 24 -2.89 7.28 -13.85
C ASP A 24 -3.70 8.30 -13.03
N VAL A 25 -3.09 9.46 -12.78
CA VAL A 25 -3.69 10.57 -12.02
C VAL A 25 -4.97 11.07 -12.70
N LYS A 26 -5.00 11.10 -14.04
CA LYS A 26 -6.15 11.53 -14.83
C LYS A 26 -7.28 10.51 -14.89
N ARG A 27 -7.03 9.26 -14.49
CA ARG A 27 -7.99 8.13 -14.53
C ARG A 27 -8.57 7.90 -15.93
N ASN A 28 -7.75 8.06 -16.95
CA ASN A 28 -8.16 7.89 -18.35
C ASN A 28 -7.76 6.52 -18.93
N GLY A 29 -7.16 5.66 -18.11
CA GLY A 29 -6.66 4.33 -18.48
C GLY A 29 -5.29 4.35 -19.18
N VAL A 30 -4.63 5.51 -19.28
CA VAL A 30 -3.34 5.68 -19.96
C VAL A 30 -2.42 6.54 -19.10
N ILE A 31 -1.27 5.99 -18.72
CA ILE A 31 -0.25 6.73 -18.00
C ILE A 31 0.56 7.56 -18.99
N GLU A 32 0.39 8.89 -18.95
CA GLU A 32 1.19 9.81 -19.74
C GLU A 32 2.61 9.96 -19.18
N SER A 33 3.56 10.40 -20.02
CA SER A 33 4.96 10.56 -19.60
C SER A 33 5.13 11.48 -18.38
N GLY A 34 4.33 12.54 -18.27
CA GLY A 34 4.34 13.44 -17.11
C GLY A 34 3.83 12.79 -15.83
N GLU A 35 2.86 11.89 -15.94
CA GLU A 35 2.33 11.11 -14.82
C GLU A 35 3.34 10.06 -14.35
N PHE A 36 3.96 9.36 -15.29
CA PHE A 36 5.02 8.39 -15.02
C PHE A 36 6.23 9.03 -14.31
N ILE A 37 6.74 10.14 -14.83
CA ILE A 37 7.92 10.83 -14.26
C ILE A 37 7.60 11.37 -12.86
N ARG A 38 6.41 11.94 -12.65
CA ARG A 38 5.96 12.43 -11.34
C ARG A 38 5.96 11.29 -10.32
N SER A 39 5.34 10.18 -10.66
CA SER A 39 5.22 9.04 -9.75
C SER A 39 6.58 8.40 -9.44
N LEU A 40 7.50 8.35 -10.41
CA LEU A 40 8.89 7.95 -10.15
C LEU A 40 9.62 8.91 -9.20
N GLY A 41 9.30 10.21 -9.24
CA GLY A 41 9.88 11.22 -8.36
C GLY A 41 9.66 10.92 -6.86
N ILE A 42 8.55 10.28 -6.51
CA ILE A 42 8.21 9.90 -5.12
C ILE A 42 9.22 8.88 -4.56
N PHE A 43 9.75 8.01 -5.41
CA PHE A 43 10.75 7.01 -5.03
C PHE A 43 12.18 7.58 -4.97
N HIS A 44 12.36 8.88 -5.26
CA HIS A 44 13.66 9.52 -5.11
C HIS A 44 14.12 9.47 -3.63
N PRO A 45 15.40 9.16 -3.34
CA PRO A 45 15.90 9.10 -1.97
C PRO A 45 15.61 10.38 -1.18
N ASN A 46 15.74 11.54 -1.82
CA ASN A 46 15.51 12.86 -1.22
C ASN A 46 14.06 13.36 -1.32
N ALA A 47 13.11 12.58 -1.83
CA ALA A 47 11.71 12.98 -1.81
C ALA A 47 11.21 13.07 -0.34
N PRO A 48 10.34 14.04 -0.02
CA PRO A 48 9.81 14.22 1.33
C PRO A 48 9.17 12.94 1.86
N LEU A 49 9.34 12.67 3.15
CA LEU A 49 8.76 11.49 3.78
C LEU A 49 7.23 11.54 3.70
N GLU A 50 6.63 12.72 3.86
CA GLU A 50 5.19 12.91 3.81
C GLU A 50 4.61 12.48 2.46
N GLU A 51 5.31 12.77 1.36
CA GLU A 51 4.88 12.36 0.01
C GLU A 51 4.94 10.84 -0.16
N LYS A 52 5.98 10.19 0.39
CA LYS A 52 6.13 8.73 0.36
C LYS A 52 5.05 8.05 1.20
N VAL A 53 4.79 8.56 2.40
CA VAL A 53 3.73 8.05 3.29
C VAL A 53 2.36 8.23 2.64
N ALA A 54 2.07 9.40 2.06
CA ALA A 54 0.81 9.64 1.37
C ALA A 54 0.62 8.74 0.15
N PHE A 55 1.71 8.45 -0.59
CA PHE A 55 1.67 7.49 -1.69
C PHE A 55 1.40 6.07 -1.20
N ALA A 56 2.10 5.62 -0.15
CA ALA A 56 1.89 4.30 0.45
C ALA A 56 0.46 4.14 1.00
N PHE A 57 -0.11 5.18 1.60
CA PHE A 57 -1.48 5.14 2.09
C PHE A 57 -2.49 4.96 0.93
N ARG A 58 -2.37 5.78 -0.13
CA ARG A 58 -3.22 5.66 -1.32
C ARG A 58 -3.10 4.33 -2.05
N LEU A 59 -1.99 3.62 -1.85
CA LEU A 59 -1.74 2.32 -2.45
C LEU A 59 -2.59 1.22 -1.80
N TYR A 60 -2.95 1.39 -0.53
CA TYR A 60 -3.77 0.45 0.23
C TYR A 60 -5.24 0.87 0.32
N ASP A 61 -5.57 2.16 0.19
CA ASP A 61 -6.93 2.68 0.01
C ASP A 61 -7.41 2.44 -1.44
N LEU A 62 -7.85 1.21 -1.72
CA LEU A 62 -8.24 0.73 -3.06
C LEU A 62 -9.52 1.37 -3.55
N THR A 63 -10.43 1.64 -2.62
CA THR A 63 -11.73 2.27 -2.86
C THR A 63 -11.64 3.80 -2.91
N GLN A 64 -10.48 4.37 -2.56
CA GLN A 64 -10.18 5.80 -2.60
C GLN A 64 -11.11 6.62 -1.70
N THR A 65 -11.45 6.05 -0.56
CA THR A 65 -12.31 6.67 0.45
C THR A 65 -11.55 7.73 1.26
N GLY A 66 -10.21 7.71 1.20
CA GLY A 66 -9.32 8.47 2.05
C GLY A 66 -9.02 7.77 3.37
N LEU A 67 -9.52 6.55 3.57
CA LEU A 67 -9.30 5.70 4.75
C LEU A 67 -8.89 4.31 4.27
N ILE A 68 -8.19 3.54 5.11
CA ILE A 68 -8.01 2.11 4.86
C ILE A 68 -9.18 1.41 5.52
N GLU A 69 -10.06 0.82 4.72
CA GLU A 69 -11.23 0.10 5.21
C GLU A 69 -10.84 -1.27 5.77
N ARG A 70 -11.76 -1.89 6.52
CA ARG A 70 -11.50 -3.16 7.20
C ARG A 70 -11.15 -4.29 6.23
N GLU A 71 -11.90 -4.33 5.14
CA GLU A 71 -11.72 -5.27 4.04
C GLU A 71 -10.35 -5.06 3.37
N GLU A 72 -9.93 -3.81 3.16
CA GLU A 72 -8.63 -3.49 2.56
C GLU A 72 -7.48 -3.92 3.47
N LEU A 73 -7.57 -3.68 4.77
CA LEU A 73 -6.58 -4.17 5.74
C LEU A 73 -6.51 -5.70 5.78
N LYS A 74 -7.67 -6.37 5.66
CA LYS A 74 -7.72 -7.84 5.64
C LYS A 74 -6.98 -8.40 4.42
N GLU A 75 -7.19 -7.82 3.24
CA GLU A 75 -6.47 -8.19 2.02
C GLU A 75 -4.95 -7.96 2.18
N MET A 76 -4.54 -6.86 2.83
CA MET A 76 -3.14 -6.63 3.17
C MET A 76 -2.58 -7.75 4.05
N VAL A 77 -3.25 -8.07 5.16
CA VAL A 77 -2.80 -9.12 6.10
C VAL A 77 -2.68 -10.47 5.38
N LEU A 78 -3.68 -10.85 4.58
CA LEU A 78 -3.67 -12.11 3.84
C LEU A 78 -2.47 -12.21 2.89
N ALA A 79 -2.19 -11.16 2.14
CA ALA A 79 -1.08 -11.19 1.21
C ALA A 79 0.29 -11.12 1.90
N LEU A 80 0.42 -10.45 3.05
CA LEU A 80 1.62 -10.53 3.89
C LEU A 80 1.89 -11.94 4.38
N LEU A 81 0.83 -12.67 4.77
CA LEU A 81 0.91 -14.05 5.20
C LEU A 81 1.35 -14.97 4.04
N ILE A 82 0.79 -14.76 2.84
CA ILE A 82 1.20 -15.48 1.63
C ILE A 82 2.67 -15.22 1.30
N GLU A 83 3.13 -13.96 1.32
CA GLU A 83 4.53 -13.62 1.04
C GLU A 83 5.50 -14.21 2.07
N SER A 84 5.05 -14.31 3.32
CA SER A 84 5.84 -14.88 4.43
C SER A 84 5.77 -16.41 4.52
N ASP A 85 5.07 -17.08 3.59
CA ASP A 85 4.77 -18.51 3.62
C ASP A 85 4.13 -18.97 4.96
N LEU A 86 3.28 -18.09 5.53
CA LEU A 86 2.52 -18.33 6.74
C LEU A 86 1.06 -18.63 6.40
N ALA A 87 0.56 -19.75 6.90
CA ALA A 87 -0.85 -20.09 6.81
C ALA A 87 -1.50 -19.97 8.19
N LEU A 88 -2.38 -18.99 8.35
CA LEU A 88 -3.21 -18.81 9.54
C LEU A 88 -4.66 -19.17 9.24
N THR A 89 -5.41 -19.51 10.28
CA THR A 89 -6.85 -19.71 10.14
C THR A 89 -7.56 -18.37 9.94
N GLU A 90 -8.71 -18.40 9.26
CA GLU A 90 -9.55 -17.22 9.06
C GLU A 90 -9.84 -16.47 10.37
N GLU A 91 -10.15 -17.21 11.44
CA GLU A 91 -10.40 -16.64 12.78
C GLU A 91 -9.22 -15.83 13.32
N VAL A 92 -7.99 -16.31 13.09
CA VAL A 92 -6.78 -15.59 13.53
C VAL A 92 -6.56 -14.34 12.69
N VAL A 93 -6.80 -14.42 11.37
CA VAL A 93 -6.73 -13.24 10.49
C VAL A 93 -7.73 -12.18 10.91
N GLU A 94 -8.98 -12.57 11.16
CA GLU A 94 -10.02 -11.63 11.62
C GLU A 94 -9.65 -11.00 12.97
N THR A 95 -9.08 -11.79 13.88
CA THR A 95 -8.59 -11.27 15.17
C THR A 95 -7.47 -10.25 14.99
N ILE A 96 -6.55 -10.45 14.05
CA ILE A 96 -5.46 -9.52 13.75
C ILE A 96 -6.03 -8.21 13.20
N VAL A 97 -6.96 -8.30 12.25
CA VAL A 97 -7.62 -7.14 11.62
C VAL A 97 -8.37 -6.33 12.69
N ASP A 98 -9.22 -6.97 13.49
CA ASP A 98 -10.03 -6.29 14.52
C ASP A 98 -9.17 -5.59 15.58
N LYS A 99 -8.12 -6.27 16.05
CA LYS A 99 -7.18 -5.66 17.00
C LYS A 99 -6.44 -4.48 16.40
N THR A 100 -6.02 -4.58 15.14
CA THR A 100 -5.29 -3.52 14.45
C THR A 100 -6.17 -2.27 14.28
N PHE A 101 -7.43 -2.42 13.89
CA PHE A 101 -8.39 -1.30 13.85
C PHE A 101 -8.62 -0.69 15.22
N THR A 102 -8.89 -1.53 16.22
CA THR A 102 -9.13 -1.06 17.58
C THR A 102 -7.93 -0.25 18.11
N ASP A 103 -6.71 -0.73 17.90
CA ASP A 103 -5.49 -0.08 18.37
C ASP A 103 -5.13 1.19 17.57
N ALA A 104 -5.41 1.21 16.27
CA ALA A 104 -5.14 2.35 15.39
C ALA A 104 -6.11 3.52 15.65
N ASP A 105 -7.41 3.23 15.72
CA ASP A 105 -8.45 4.26 15.87
C ASP A 105 -8.64 4.71 17.32
N SER A 106 -8.27 3.89 18.31
CA SER A 106 -8.32 4.30 19.72
C SER A 106 -7.31 5.40 20.10
N LYS A 107 -6.42 5.78 19.17
CA LYS A 107 -5.39 6.82 19.36
C LYS A 107 -5.63 8.09 18.55
N LEU A 108 -6.80 8.23 17.91
CA LEU A 108 -7.30 9.49 17.34
C LEU A 108 -8.03 10.32 18.41
#